data_AF-A0A1Q3H0Q1-F1
#
_entry.id   AF-A0A1Q3H0Q1-F1
#
_cell.length_a   1.000
_cell.length_b   1.000
_cell.length_c   1.000
_cell.angle_alpha   90.00
_cell.angle_beta   90.00
_cell.angle_gamma   90.00
#
_symmetry.space_group_name_H-M   'P 1'
#
loop_
_entity.id
_entity.type
_entity.pdbx_description
1 polymer ?
#
loop_
_entity_poly.entity_id
_entity_poly.type
_entity_poly.pdbx_seq_one_letter_code
_entity_poly.pdbx_strand_id
1 'polypeptide(L)'
;MDDADQELLGKILQSVKITLSTAKVINIQNLDAILQQPIHLPSTAVIGFGVDFASVGQNISPELYTLQKEGDKVFLKADRLPEIAQDKQKKILLWQALKEMFSSK
;
A
#
# COMPACT_ATOMS: atom_id res chain seq x y z
N MET A 1 4.56 9.14 -11.29
CA MET A 1 3.70 7.94 -11.35
C MET A 1 3.29 7.84 -12.80
N ASP A 2 3.87 6.88 -13.51
CA ASP A 2 3.68 6.71 -14.94
C ASP A 2 2.45 5.84 -15.21
N ASP A 3 1.91 5.88 -16.43
CA ASP A 3 0.69 5.14 -16.81
C ASP A 3 0.80 3.63 -16.53
N ALA A 4 2.00 3.07 -16.68
CA ALA A 4 2.28 1.66 -16.40
C ALA A 4 2.14 1.30 -14.91
N ASP A 5 2.54 2.20 -14.00
CA ASP A 5 2.39 2.00 -12.57
C ASP A 5 0.91 2.07 -12.16
N GLN A 6 0.15 2.97 -12.78
CA GLN A 6 -1.30 3.07 -12.55
C GLN A 6 -2.02 1.79 -12.98
N GLU A 7 -1.66 1.25 -14.14
CA GLU A 7 -2.27 0.02 -14.66
C GLU A 7 -1.94 -1.18 -13.76
N LEU A 8 -0.70 -1.28 -13.28
CA LEU A 8 -0.28 -2.33 -12.35
C LEU A 8 -1.03 -2.24 -11.02
N LEU A 9 -1.11 -1.04 -10.44
CA LEU A 9 -1.88 -0.79 -9.22
C LEU A 9 -3.35 -1.16 -9.42
N GLY A 10 -3.93 -0.78 -10.56
CA GLY A 10 -5.29 -1.15 -10.93
C GLY A 10 -5.49 -2.68 -10.96
N LYS A 11 -4.58 -3.43 -11.59
CA LYS A 11 -4.62 -4.90 -11.63
C LYS A 11 -4.49 -5.52 -10.24
N ILE A 12 -3.61 -4.98 -9.39
CA ILE A 12 -3.43 -5.44 -8.01
C ILE A 12 -4.73 -5.24 -7.22
N LEU A 13 -5.35 -4.05 -7.27
CA LEU A 13 -6.58 -3.78 -6.55
C LEU A 13 -7.74 -4.63 -7.06
N GLN A 14 -7.89 -4.76 -8.39
CA GLN A 14 -8.91 -5.62 -9.00
C GLN A 14 -8.77 -7.08 -8.57
N SER A 15 -7.55 -7.58 -8.38
CA SER A 15 -7.33 -8.96 -7.94
C SER A 15 -7.95 -9.22 -6.56
N VAL A 16 -7.95 -8.24 -5.65
CA VAL A 16 -8.64 -8.32 -4.35
C VAL A 16 -10.05 -7.74 -4.35
N LYS A 17 -10.67 -7.61 -5.53
CA LYS A 17 -12.03 -7.05 -5.72
C LYS A 17 -12.19 -5.62 -5.16
N ILE A 18 -11.09 -4.88 -5.06
CA ILE A 18 -11.11 -3.46 -4.72
C ILE A 18 -11.04 -2.66 -6.01
N THR A 19 -11.85 -1.61 -6.09
CA THR A 19 -11.82 -0.68 -7.21
C THR A 19 -11.09 0.59 -6.79
N LEU A 20 -10.44 1.27 -7.74
CA LEU A 20 -9.86 2.58 -7.50
C LEU A 20 -10.90 3.62 -7.02
N SER A 21 -12.19 3.40 -7.29
CA SER A 21 -13.28 4.23 -6.78
C SER A 21 -13.56 4.04 -5.28
N THR A 22 -13.17 2.91 -4.70
CA THR A 22 -13.35 2.60 -3.27
C THR A 22 -12.04 2.73 -2.48
N ALA A 23 -10.90 2.80 -3.18
CA ALA A 23 -9.59 3.05 -2.60
C ALA A 23 -9.19 4.53 -2.68
N LYS A 24 -8.59 5.06 -1.62
CA LYS A 24 -7.91 6.36 -1.66
C LYS A 24 -6.43 6.15 -1.97
N VAL A 25 -5.97 6.67 -3.10
CA VAL A 25 -4.56 6.62 -3.50
C VAL A 25 -3.91 7.96 -3.20
N ILE A 26 -2.77 7.92 -2.51
CA ILE A 26 -1.99 9.11 -2.15
C ILE A 26 -0.58 8.93 -2.70
N ASN A 27 -0.12 9.88 -3.51
CA ASN A 27 1.27 9.90 -3.99
C ASN A 27 2.12 10.77 -3.06
N ILE A 28 3.02 10.14 -2.31
CA ILE A 28 3.87 10.79 -1.30
C ILE A 28 5.09 11.47 -1.94
N GLN A 29 5.52 11.07 -3.15
CA GLN A 29 6.70 11.66 -3.80
C GLN A 29 6.50 13.14 -4.18
N ASN A 30 5.24 13.55 -4.38
CA ASN A 30 4.87 14.92 -4.70
C ASN A 30 4.28 15.68 -3.51
N LEU A 31 4.35 15.12 -2.30
CA LEU A 31 3.93 15.86 -1.10
C LEU A 31 5.00 16.88 -0.77
N ASP A 32 4.64 18.16 -0.74
CA ASP A 32 5.53 19.24 -0.33
C ASP A 32 6.10 18.93 1.06
N ALA A 33 7.44 18.97 1.18
CA ALA A 33 8.15 18.69 2.43
C ALA A 33 7.78 19.64 3.58
N ILE A 34 7.04 20.72 3.28
CA ILE A 34 6.53 21.73 4.21
C ILE A 34 5.23 21.25 4.92
N LEU A 35 4.53 20.26 4.35
CA LEU A 35 3.30 19.68 4.89
C LEU A 35 3.59 18.48 5.82
N GLN A 36 4.59 18.58 6.72
CA GLN A 36 4.96 17.53 7.71
C GLN A 36 3.89 17.27 8.79
N GLN A 37 2.62 17.41 8.45
CA GLN A 37 1.55 16.94 9.30
C GLN A 37 1.35 15.44 9.02
N PRO A 38 1.11 14.62 10.06
CA PRO A 38 0.76 13.22 9.87
C PRO A 38 -0.40 13.10 8.88
N ILE A 39 -0.22 12.32 7.82
CA ILE A 39 -1.28 12.11 6.85
C ILE A 39 -2.39 11.34 7.55
N HIS A 40 -3.58 11.93 7.63
CA HIS A 40 -4.72 11.23 8.19
C HIS A 40 -5.16 10.13 7.21
N LEU A 41 -5.00 8.87 7.63
CA LEU A 41 -5.39 7.69 6.87
C LEU A 41 -6.71 7.15 7.43
N PRO A 42 -7.88 7.54 6.89
CA PRO A 42 -9.18 7.11 7.44
C PRO A 42 -9.50 5.64 7.15
N SER A 43 -8.73 4.98 6.28
CA SER A 43 -8.94 3.60 5.88
C SER A 43 -8.51 2.61 6.97
N THR A 44 -9.28 1.53 7.13
CA THR A 44 -8.93 0.39 8.01
C THR A 44 -7.85 -0.51 7.40
N ALA A 45 -7.64 -0.43 6.09
CA ALA A 45 -6.57 -1.13 5.39
C ALA A 45 -5.70 -0.12 4.65
N VAL A 46 -4.39 -0.17 4.88
CA VAL A 46 -3.42 0.76 4.32
C VAL A 46 -2.28 -0.03 3.69
N ILE A 47 -1.95 0.28 2.44
CA ILE A 47 -0.87 -0.38 1.70
C ILE A 47 0.12 0.69 1.25
N GLY A 48 1.39 0.50 1.60
CA GLY A 48 2.50 1.37 1.20
C GLY A 48 3.38 0.68 0.16
N PHE A 49 3.51 1.26 -1.03
CA PHE A 49 4.39 0.75 -2.10
C PHE A 49 5.70 1.53 -2.12
N GLY A 50 6.77 0.94 -1.60
CA GLY A 50 8.10 1.53 -1.56
C GLY A 50 8.19 2.80 -0.70
N VAL A 51 7.31 2.93 0.29
CA VAL A 51 7.24 4.07 1.21
C VAL A 51 7.35 3.59 2.64
N ASP A 52 8.04 4.36 3.47
CA ASP A 52 8.09 4.14 4.91
C ASP A 52 6.93 4.86 5.57
N PHE A 53 6.16 4.16 6.39
CA PHE A 53 5.01 4.75 7.09
C PHE A 53 5.42 5.86 8.08
N ALA A 54 6.65 5.80 8.60
CA ALA A 54 7.26 6.90 9.36
C ALA A 54 7.34 8.21 8.56
N SER A 55 7.58 8.15 7.24
CA SER A 55 7.66 9.34 6.38
C SER A 55 6.32 10.06 6.20
N VAL A 56 5.20 9.38 6.49
CA VAL A 56 3.85 9.95 6.46
C VAL A 56 3.27 10.18 7.85
N GLY A 57 4.13 10.17 8.87
CA GLY A 57 3.78 10.45 10.26
C GLY A 57 3.01 9.32 10.95
N GLN A 58 3.11 8.08 10.46
CA GLN A 58 2.62 6.91 11.19
C GLN A 58 3.78 6.28 11.97
N ASN A 59 3.61 6.03 13.26
CA ASN A 59 4.66 5.47 14.12
C ASN A 59 4.72 3.92 14.03
N ILE A 60 4.78 3.40 12.81
CA ILE A 60 4.82 1.96 12.52
C ILE A 60 5.91 1.65 11.50
N SER A 61 6.43 0.43 11.57
CA SER A 61 7.41 -0.08 10.62
C SER A 61 7.15 -1.57 10.31
N PRO A 62 6.08 -1.88 9.56
CA PRO A 62 5.80 -3.25 9.13
C PRO A 62 6.95 -3.82 8.30
N GLU A 63 7.21 -5.10 8.49
CA GLU A 63 8.08 -5.88 7.61
C GLU A 63 7.46 -5.99 6.21
N LEU A 64 8.32 -6.17 5.20
CA LEU A 64 7.86 -6.29 3.81
C LEU A 64 6.96 -7.52 3.65
N TYR A 65 5.79 -7.29 3.04
CA TYR A 65 4.77 -8.31 2.78
C TYR A 65 4.15 -8.94 4.03
N THR A 66 4.33 -8.33 5.20
CA THR A 66 3.73 -8.77 6.45
C THR A 66 2.65 -7.78 6.88
N LEU A 67 1.51 -8.32 7.34
CA LEU A 67 0.44 -7.50 7.90
C LEU A 67 0.77 -7.10 9.34
N GLN A 68 0.79 -5.79 9.59
CA GLN A 68 0.86 -5.26 10.94
C GLN A 68 -0.47 -4.64 11.32
N LYS A 69 -1.04 -5.07 12.45
CA LYS A 69 -2.26 -4.51 13.01
C LYS A 69 -1.92 -3.46 14.06
N GLU A 70 -2.57 -2.31 14.00
CA GLU A 70 -2.48 -1.27 15.02
C GLU A 70 -3.88 -0.68 15.24
N GLY A 71 -4.48 -1.01 16.38
CA GLY A 71 -5.89 -0.69 16.66
C GLY A 71 -6.83 -1.35 15.64
N ASP A 72 -7.67 -0.53 15.01
CA ASP A 72 -8.64 -0.96 13.97
C ASP A 72 -8.07 -0.89 12.54
N LYS A 73 -6.74 -0.73 12.43
CA LYS A 73 -6.06 -0.61 11.14
C LYS A 73 -5.13 -1.78 10.89
N VAL A 74 -5.04 -2.17 9.62
CA VAL A 74 -4.09 -3.15 9.09
C VAL A 74 -3.22 -2.45 8.08
N PHE A 75 -1.92 -2.55 8.27
CA PHE A 75 -0.90 -1.95 7.43
C PHE A 75 -0.11 -3.03 6.70
N LEU A 76 0.17 -2.79 5.43
CA LEU A 76 1.00 -3.63 4.59
C LEU A 76 2.08 -2.76 3.95
N LYS A 77 3.34 -3.13 4.18
CA LYS A 77 4.47 -2.56 3.45
C LYS A 77 4.82 -3.47 2.29
N ALA A 78 5.00 -2.89 1.11
CA ALA A 78 5.43 -3.60 -0.09
C ALA A 78 6.58 -2.85 -0.76
N ASP A 79 7.30 -3.54 -1.62
CA ASP A 79 8.29 -2.94 -2.51
C ASP A 79 7.66 -1.92 -3.49
N ARG A 80 8.51 -1.23 -4.26
CA ARG A 80 8.03 -0.30 -5.28
C ARG A 80 7.31 -1.07 -6.39
N LEU A 81 6.30 -0.45 -6.99
CA LEU A 81 5.55 -1.01 -8.12
C LEU A 81 6.45 -1.56 -9.24
N PRO A 82 7.49 -0.85 -9.73
CA PRO A 82 8.38 -1.40 -10.76
C PRO A 82 9.15 -2.66 -10.32
N GLU A 83 9.53 -2.76 -9.05
CA GLU A 83 10.21 -3.94 -8.50
C GLU A 83 9.27 -5.14 -8.43
N ILE A 84 8.03 -4.89 -7.99
CA ILE A 84 6.96 -5.91 -8.00
C ILE A 84 6.64 -6.33 -9.44
N ALA A 85 6.65 -5.40 -10.41
CA ALA A 85 6.34 -5.70 -11.80
C ALA A 85 7.31 -6.71 -12.42
N GLN A 86 8.59 -6.63 -12.06
CA GLN A 86 9.67 -7.43 -12.62
C GLN A 86 9.92 -8.73 -11.85
N ASP A 87 9.51 -8.82 -10.59
CA ASP A 87 9.77 -9.97 -9.73
C ASP A 87 8.50 -10.79 -9.45
N LYS A 88 8.47 -12.04 -9.94
CA LYS A 88 7.36 -12.97 -9.75
C LYS A 88 7.15 -13.34 -8.28
N GLN A 89 8.21 -13.49 -7.50
CA GLN A 89 8.12 -13.85 -6.09
C GLN A 89 7.50 -12.70 -5.29
N LYS A 90 7.91 -11.46 -5.56
CA LYS A 90 7.29 -10.25 -4.97
C LYS A 90 5.79 -10.14 -5.26
N LYS A 91 5.36 -10.48 -6.49
CA LYS A 91 3.92 -10.53 -6.83
C LYS A 91 3.17 -11.56 -5.99
N ILE A 92 3.76 -12.75 -5.80
CA ILE A 92 3.13 -13.82 -5.01
C ILE A 92 3.01 -13.40 -3.54
N LEU A 93 4.07 -12.83 -2.95
CA LEU A 93 4.07 -12.35 -1.57
C LEU A 93 3.04 -11.24 -1.36
N LEU A 94 3.01 -10.25 -2.27
CA LEU A 94 2.00 -9.19 -2.26
C LEU A 94 0.59 -9.77 -2.33
N TRP A 95 0.34 -10.70 -3.25
CA TRP A 95 -0.97 -11.31 -3.42
C TRP A 95 -1.43 -12.08 -2.19
N GLN A 96 -0.53 -12.82 -1.54
CA GLN A 96 -0.83 -13.53 -0.30
C GLN A 96 -1.18 -12.56 0.83
N ALA A 97 -0.38 -11.50 1.02
CA ALA A 97 -0.64 -10.48 2.03
C ALA A 97 -1.96 -9.74 1.79
N LEU A 98 -2.26 -9.38 0.53
CA LEU A 98 -3.53 -8.75 0.17
C LEU A 98 -4.72 -9.67 0.39
N LYS A 99 -4.60 -10.96 0.03
CA LYS A 99 -5.62 -11.96 0.34
C LYS A 99 -5.87 -12.02 1.84
N GLU A 100 -4.84 -12.12 2.66
CA GLU A 100 -5.00 -12.16 4.11
C GLU A 100 -5.65 -10.87 4.66
N MET A 101 -5.23 -9.71 4.15
CA MET A 101 -5.74 -8.40 4.56
C MET A 101 -7.24 -8.23 4.27
N PHE A 102 -7.72 -8.76 3.13
CA PHE A 102 -9.10 -8.56 2.68
C PHE A 102 -10.00 -9.80 2.80
N SER A 103 -9.47 -10.98 3.12
CA SER A 103 -10.25 -12.22 3.28
C SER A 103 -10.96 -12.34 4.64
N SER A 104 -10.69 -11.44 5.59
CA SER A 104 -11.43 -11.36 6.87
C SER A 104 -12.63 -10.40 6.82
N LYS A 105 -13.11 -10.01 5.63
CA LYS A 105 -14.33 -9.23 5.45
C LYS A 105 -15.46 -10.05 4.87
#